data_AF-A0A410WBP6-F1
#
_entry.id   AF-A0A410WBP6-F1
#
_cell.length_a   1.000
_cell.length_b   1.000
_cell.length_c   1.000
_cell.angle_alpha   90.00
_cell.angle_beta   90.00
_cell.angle_gamma   90.00
#
_symmetry.space_group_name_H-M   'P 1'
#
loop_
_entity.id
_entity.type
_entity.pdbx_description
1 polymer ?
#
loop_
_entity_poly.entity_id
_entity_poly.type
_entity_poly.pdbx_seq_one_letter_code
_entity_poly.pdbx_strand_id
1 'polypeptide(L)'
;MKRSARVLVASTRAAAGTYQDTTGPELVRWLRGLGFDTPEATVVADRDVAWGVEKLLGADVIISTGGTGIGPEDQTVEAAQAHIDRPMPAIMHAIWQEGLNNTPYAVLSRGVAGMAGRSFICTLPGSPKAVRDGMTVLEPLLGAIIDAARGNTHQGHNDPEYVREQTGKVIAARISDSPIDAEHARRETATPAMGAVVTFDGVVRDHDGGEAVADLTYTAHPDAENVMREVCQRIAAEHPNARIYAAHRTGPLTIGDTAFLVVAAAAHRHDAFHAASALADAVKAEVPIWKEQHLRDGRTQWVGIE
;
A
#
# COMPACT_ATOMS: atom_id res chain seq x y z
N MET A 1 8.38 -1.97 0.64
CA MET A 1 9.00 -1.67 1.96
C MET A 1 8.01 -2.05 3.07
N LYS A 2 8.39 -2.92 4.00
CA LYS A 2 7.47 -3.45 5.04
C LYS A 2 7.06 -2.33 6.01
N ARG A 3 5.79 -2.24 6.41
CA ARG A 3 5.30 -1.24 7.40
C ARG A 3 5.85 -1.59 8.78
N SER A 4 6.34 -0.61 9.52
CA SER A 4 6.98 -0.79 10.83
C SER A 4 6.07 -0.32 11.96
N ALA A 5 6.03 -1.05 13.07
CA ALA A 5 5.35 -0.59 14.27
C ALA A 5 6.23 -0.76 15.51
N ARG A 6 5.99 0.05 16.54
CA ARG A 6 6.73 0.01 17.80
C ARG A 6 5.75 0.12 18.97
N VAL A 7 6.06 -0.62 20.04
CA VAL A 7 5.27 -0.64 21.27
C VAL A 7 6.12 -0.13 22.42
N LEU A 8 5.57 0.82 23.19
CA LEU A 8 6.18 1.34 24.42
C LEU A 8 5.31 0.96 25.63
N VAL A 9 5.92 0.40 26.66
CA VAL A 9 5.25 0.15 27.95
C VAL A 9 5.84 1.11 28.98
N ALA A 10 5.02 2.04 29.46
CA ALA A 10 5.36 2.93 30.56
C ALA A 10 4.92 2.28 31.88
N SER A 11 5.87 1.72 32.61
CA SER A 11 5.63 1.13 33.92
C SER A 11 6.91 0.99 34.73
N THR A 12 7.02 1.75 35.82
CA THR A 12 8.15 1.66 36.76
C THR A 12 8.32 0.26 37.33
N ARG A 13 7.22 -0.44 37.65
CA ARG A 13 7.28 -1.81 38.18
C ARG A 13 7.76 -2.83 37.15
N ALA A 14 7.34 -2.69 35.89
CA ALA A 14 7.77 -3.58 34.81
C ALA A 14 9.24 -3.34 34.46
N ALA A 15 9.66 -2.08 34.37
CA ALA A 15 11.06 -1.70 34.14
C ALA A 15 11.99 -2.20 35.25
N ALA A 16 11.51 -2.23 36.50
CA ALA A 16 12.24 -2.80 37.64
C ALA A 16 12.21 -4.34 37.72
N GLY A 17 11.49 -5.03 36.83
CA GLY A 17 11.35 -6.49 36.84
C GLY A 17 10.49 -7.04 37.98
N THR A 18 9.78 -6.17 38.71
CA THR A 18 8.92 -6.55 39.86
C THR A 18 7.49 -6.90 39.45
N TYR A 19 7.16 -6.66 38.18
CA TYR A 19 5.88 -6.98 37.57
C TYR A 19 6.15 -7.44 36.14
N GLN A 20 5.53 -8.55 35.73
CA GLN A 20 5.60 -9.00 34.35
C GLN A 20 4.47 -8.33 33.56
N ASP A 21 4.85 -7.44 32.64
CA ASP A 21 3.88 -6.83 31.74
C ASP A 21 3.29 -7.85 30.75
N THR A 22 1.98 -7.78 30.58
CA THR A 22 1.23 -8.61 29.63
C THR A 22 0.73 -7.81 28.43
N THR A 23 0.67 -6.48 28.54
CA THR A 23 0.06 -5.59 27.54
C THR A 23 0.97 -5.38 26.33
N GLY A 24 2.27 -5.17 26.54
CA GLY A 24 3.27 -5.02 25.49
C GLY A 24 3.35 -6.23 24.57
N PRO A 25 3.51 -7.47 25.10
CA PRO A 25 3.48 -8.68 24.29
C PRO A 25 2.17 -8.89 23.52
N GLU A 26 1.02 -8.48 24.09
CA GLU A 26 -0.29 -8.55 23.43
C GLU A 26 -0.35 -7.60 22.22
N LEU A 27 0.04 -6.33 22.40
CA LEU A 27 0.12 -5.34 21.32
C LEU A 27 1.08 -5.75 20.21
N VAL A 28 2.25 -6.28 20.57
CA VAL A 28 3.24 -6.76 19.59
C VAL A 28 2.68 -7.89 18.74
N ARG A 29 2.03 -8.89 19.36
CA ARG A 29 1.41 -9.99 18.61
C ARG A 29 0.31 -9.50 17.68
N TRP A 30 -0.54 -8.59 18.15
CA TRP A 30 -1.61 -8.01 17.34
C TRP A 30 -1.06 -7.24 16.13
N LEU A 31 -0.09 -6.34 16.32
CA LEU A 31 0.53 -5.59 15.23
C LEU A 31 1.22 -6.51 14.21
N ARG A 32 1.88 -7.58 14.67
CA ARG A 32 2.46 -8.61 13.78
C ARG A 32 1.37 -9.32 12.97
N GLY A 33 0.23 -9.64 13.59
CA GLY A 33 -0.95 -10.20 12.91
C GLY A 33 -1.50 -9.29 11.81
N LEU A 34 -1.37 -7.98 11.97
CA LEU A 34 -1.71 -6.97 10.95
C LEU A 34 -0.61 -6.75 9.90
N GLY A 35 0.47 -7.54 9.92
CA GLY A 35 1.55 -7.49 8.93
C GLY A 35 2.66 -6.47 9.21
N PHE A 36 2.64 -5.78 10.36
CA PHE A 36 3.70 -4.84 10.72
C PHE A 36 4.99 -5.56 11.16
N ASP A 37 6.12 -4.96 10.81
CA ASP A 37 7.42 -5.29 11.37
C ASP A 37 7.55 -4.67 12.77
N THR A 38 7.26 -5.50 13.78
CA THR A 38 7.16 -5.07 15.19
C THR A 38 8.12 -5.89 16.06
N PRO A 39 9.24 -5.32 16.55
CA PRO A 39 10.09 -5.97 17.54
C PRO A 39 9.37 -6.09 18.90
N GLU A 40 10.00 -6.74 19.86
CA GLU A 40 9.47 -6.80 21.23
C GLU A 40 9.28 -5.39 21.83
N ALA A 41 8.31 -5.28 22.74
CA ALA A 41 7.96 -4.01 23.35
C ALA A 41 9.14 -3.41 24.12
N THR A 42 9.34 -2.10 23.99
CA THR A 42 10.30 -1.36 24.81
C THR A 42 9.62 -1.01 26.12
N VAL A 43 10.17 -1.48 27.24
CA VAL A 43 9.66 -1.18 28.58
C VAL A 43 10.53 -0.10 29.22
N VAL A 44 9.89 0.95 29.74
CA VAL A 44 10.55 2.07 30.42
C VAL A 44 9.85 2.38 31.74
N ALA A 45 10.59 2.95 32.69
CA ALA A 45 9.98 3.51 33.89
C ALA A 45 9.19 4.77 33.53
N ASP A 46 8.20 5.14 34.33
CA ASP A 46 7.29 6.26 34.04
C ASP A 46 8.06 7.58 33.84
N ARG A 47 9.11 7.81 34.64
CA ARG A 47 10.00 8.97 34.52
C ARG A 47 10.80 9.04 33.22
N ASP A 48 10.97 7.91 32.54
CA ASP A 48 11.82 7.76 31.35
C ASP A 48 10.98 7.69 30.07
N VAL A 49 9.66 7.93 30.17
CA VAL A 49 8.73 7.76 29.04
C VAL A 49 8.98 8.72 27.88
N ALA A 50 9.40 9.96 28.15
CA ALA A 50 9.73 10.93 27.11
C ALA A 50 10.85 10.41 26.20
N TRP A 51 11.95 9.93 26.80
CA TRP A 51 13.03 9.27 26.06
C TRP A 51 12.54 8.02 25.31
N GLY A 52 11.64 7.26 25.94
CA GLY A 52 11.02 6.08 25.33
C GLY A 52 10.26 6.41 24.05
N VAL A 53 9.46 7.48 24.04
CA VAL A 53 8.73 7.93 22.85
C VAL A 53 9.71 8.39 21.76
N GLU A 54 10.68 9.24 22.11
CA GLU A 54 11.69 9.75 21.17
C GLU A 54 12.45 8.62 20.46
N LYS A 55 12.85 7.58 21.21
CA LYS A 55 13.58 6.43 20.68
C LYS A 55 12.80 5.64 19.62
N LEU A 56 11.46 5.68 19.68
CA LEU A 56 10.59 4.92 18.77
C LEU A 56 10.12 5.74 17.57
N LEU A 57 10.43 7.03 17.51
CA LEU A 57 10.15 7.88 16.36
C LEU A 57 10.78 7.31 15.08
N GLY A 58 10.10 7.56 13.95
CA GLY A 58 10.50 7.05 12.64
C GLY A 58 9.83 5.72 12.26
N ALA A 59 9.14 5.04 13.18
CA ALA A 59 8.25 3.93 12.84
C ALA A 59 6.95 4.44 12.19
N ASP A 60 6.26 3.62 11.39
CA ASP A 60 4.96 4.03 10.81
C ASP A 60 3.89 4.14 11.91
N VAL A 61 3.90 3.22 12.89
CA VAL A 61 2.95 3.19 14.02
C VAL A 61 3.71 3.12 15.35
N ILE A 62 3.32 3.94 16.31
CA ILE A 62 3.80 3.91 17.69
C ILE A 62 2.60 3.83 18.62
N ILE A 63 2.52 2.75 19.40
CA ILE A 63 1.48 2.58 20.41
C ILE A 63 2.13 2.47 21.77
N SER A 64 1.73 3.33 22.71
CA SER A 64 2.14 3.20 24.10
C SER A 64 1.02 2.63 24.95
N THR A 65 1.39 2.02 26.07
CA THR A 65 0.47 1.59 27.12
C THR A 65 1.02 1.94 28.50
N GLY A 66 0.14 2.45 29.38
CA GLY A 66 0.52 2.94 30.71
C GLY A 66 0.74 4.45 30.76
N GLY A 67 0.80 5.01 31.96
CA GLY A 67 1.14 6.42 32.18
C GLY A 67 0.14 7.45 31.61
N THR A 68 -1.13 7.09 31.37
CA THR A 68 -2.17 7.97 30.81
C THR A 68 -3.24 8.40 31.82
N GLY A 69 -3.08 8.03 33.09
CA GLY A 69 -4.02 8.39 34.15
C GLY A 69 -3.83 9.82 34.66
N ILE A 70 -4.40 10.10 35.83
CA ILE A 70 -4.33 11.39 36.53
C ILE A 70 -3.28 11.43 37.65
N GLY A 71 -2.52 10.34 37.82
CA GLY A 71 -1.47 10.26 38.84
C GLY A 71 -0.29 11.18 38.53
N PRO A 72 0.49 11.59 39.54
CA PRO A 72 1.62 12.51 39.35
C PRO A 72 2.76 11.93 38.50
N GLU A 73 2.82 10.61 38.34
CA GLU A 73 3.79 9.90 37.51
C GLU A 73 3.28 9.63 36.09
N ASP A 74 2.00 9.88 35.80
CA ASP A 74 1.40 9.65 34.49
C ASP A 74 1.83 10.75 33.50
N GLN A 75 2.93 10.55 32.78
CA GLN A 75 3.51 11.53 31.84
C GLN A 75 3.50 11.08 30.37
N THR A 76 2.91 9.92 30.05
CA THR A 76 2.95 9.35 28.70
C THR A 76 2.21 10.23 27.69
N VAL A 77 1.15 10.89 28.14
CA VAL A 77 0.34 11.79 27.31
C VAL A 77 1.14 13.02 26.90
N GLU A 78 1.77 13.68 27.86
CA GLU A 78 2.61 14.86 27.65
C GLU A 78 3.79 14.53 26.73
N ALA A 79 4.45 13.40 26.97
CA ALA A 79 5.56 12.89 26.15
C ALA A 79 5.13 12.66 24.69
N ALA A 80 4.00 12.00 24.46
CA ALA A 80 3.51 11.74 23.10
C ALA A 80 3.03 13.03 22.41
N GLN A 81 2.28 13.87 23.13
CA GLN A 81 1.68 15.11 22.60
C GLN A 81 2.73 16.09 22.09
N ALA A 82 3.93 16.12 22.68
CA ALA A 82 5.04 16.97 22.24
C ALA A 82 5.52 16.70 20.81
N HIS A 83 5.21 15.52 20.25
CA HIS A 83 5.62 15.14 18.89
C HIS A 83 4.47 15.14 17.87
N ILE A 84 3.22 15.25 18.32
CA ILE A 84 2.04 15.19 17.44
C ILE A 84 1.84 16.57 16.78
N ASP A 85 2.06 16.66 15.46
CA ASP A 85 1.75 17.85 14.65
C ASP A 85 0.29 17.91 14.17
N ARG A 86 -0.35 16.75 14.01
CA ARG A 86 -1.76 16.66 13.57
C ARG A 86 -2.55 15.80 14.54
N PRO A 87 -3.21 16.41 15.54
CA PRO A 87 -4.04 15.69 16.50
C PRO A 87 -5.23 14.99 15.82
N MET A 88 -5.57 13.80 16.32
CA MET A 88 -6.70 13.00 15.87
C MET A 88 -7.61 12.63 17.06
N PRO A 89 -8.23 13.62 17.74
CA PRO A 89 -8.97 13.39 18.98
C PRO A 89 -10.17 12.44 18.83
N ALA A 90 -10.76 12.34 17.63
CA ALA A 90 -11.86 11.43 17.35
C ALA A 90 -11.51 9.95 17.56
N ILE A 91 -10.24 9.55 17.36
CA ILE A 91 -9.77 8.19 17.65
C ILE A 91 -9.88 7.92 19.15
N MET A 92 -9.40 8.84 19.99
CA MET A 92 -9.50 8.70 21.44
C MET A 92 -10.94 8.71 21.92
N HIS A 93 -11.81 9.53 21.31
CA HIS A 93 -13.25 9.50 21.61
C HIS A 93 -13.84 8.11 21.34
N ALA A 94 -13.50 7.47 20.22
CA ALA A 94 -13.98 6.13 19.92
C ALA A 94 -13.45 5.08 20.92
N ILE A 95 -12.17 5.17 21.31
CA ILE A 95 -11.58 4.28 22.32
C ILE A 95 -12.26 4.47 23.68
N TRP A 96 -12.55 5.70 24.09
CA TRP A 96 -13.26 5.97 25.35
C TRP A 96 -14.71 5.48 25.29
N GLN A 97 -15.39 5.62 24.16
CA GLN A 97 -16.75 5.08 23.98
C GLN A 97 -16.75 3.55 24.09
N GLU A 98 -15.78 2.87 23.47
CA GLU A 98 -15.61 1.43 23.60
C GLU A 98 -15.34 1.01 25.05
N GLY A 99 -14.44 1.73 25.74
CA GLY A 99 -14.16 1.49 27.16
C GLY A 99 -15.34 1.80 28.09
N LEU A 100 -16.18 2.78 27.76
CA LEU A 100 -17.36 3.18 28.53
C LEU A 100 -18.46 2.11 28.53
N ASN A 101 -18.54 1.30 27.47
CA ASN A 101 -19.40 0.11 27.45
C ASN A 101 -19.01 -0.92 28.53
N ASN A 102 -17.79 -0.80 29.05
CA ASN A 102 -17.16 -1.77 29.93
C ASN A 102 -16.92 -1.26 31.35
N THR A 103 -16.60 0.03 31.52
CA THR A 103 -16.33 0.64 32.81
C THR A 103 -16.52 2.16 32.78
N PRO A 104 -17.15 2.76 33.81
CA PRO A 104 -17.27 4.21 33.90
C PRO A 104 -15.91 4.92 34.06
N TYR A 105 -14.86 4.21 34.50
CA TYR A 105 -13.53 4.80 34.72
C TYR A 105 -12.76 5.08 33.42
N ALA A 106 -13.25 4.63 32.26
CA ALA A 106 -12.61 4.87 30.97
C ALA A 106 -12.42 6.38 30.69
N VAL A 107 -13.32 7.22 31.19
CA VAL A 107 -13.26 8.69 31.06
C VAL A 107 -12.08 9.35 31.78
N LEU A 108 -11.40 8.65 32.69
CA LEU A 108 -10.25 9.18 33.41
C LEU A 108 -8.96 9.11 32.58
N SER A 109 -8.95 8.32 31.49
CA SER A 109 -7.79 8.26 30.61
C SER A 109 -7.62 9.56 29.86
N ARG A 110 -6.43 10.14 29.93
CA ARG A 110 -6.04 11.35 29.19
C ARG A 110 -5.40 11.04 27.84
N GLY A 111 -5.54 9.80 27.34
CA GLY A 111 -4.85 9.32 26.14
C GLY A 111 -5.01 10.24 24.93
N VAL A 112 -4.02 10.22 24.05
CA VAL A 112 -3.94 11.05 22.84
C VAL A 112 -3.62 10.20 21.62
N ALA A 113 -4.09 10.65 20.46
CA ALA A 113 -3.76 10.04 19.18
C ALA A 113 -3.53 11.13 18.12
N GLY A 114 -2.63 10.89 17.18
CA GLY A 114 -2.34 11.82 16.09
C GLY A 114 -1.13 11.46 15.26
N MET A 115 -0.83 12.29 14.27
CA MET A 115 0.36 12.12 13.42
C MET A 115 1.54 12.96 13.93
N ALA A 116 2.72 12.36 13.87
CA ALA A 116 4.04 12.96 14.01
C ALA A 116 4.81 12.74 12.70
N GLY A 117 4.75 13.68 11.77
CA GLY A 117 5.21 13.55 10.40
C GLY A 117 4.49 12.41 9.68
N ARG A 118 5.17 11.29 9.47
CA ARG A 118 4.59 10.09 8.83
C ARG A 118 4.21 9.01 9.84
N SER A 119 4.52 9.21 11.12
CA SER A 119 4.27 8.26 12.20
C SER A 119 2.91 8.52 12.82
N PHE A 120 2.07 7.50 12.93
CA PHE A 120 0.88 7.54 13.77
C PHE A 120 1.25 7.20 15.21
N ILE A 121 0.85 8.03 16.17
CA ILE A 121 1.08 7.82 17.61
C ILE A 121 -0.28 7.68 18.31
N CYS A 122 -0.43 6.69 19.19
CA CYS A 122 -1.59 6.54 20.07
C CYS A 122 -1.17 6.06 21.48
N THR A 123 -1.71 6.68 22.52
CA THR A 123 -1.45 6.29 23.92
C THR A 123 -2.67 5.60 24.53
N LEU A 124 -2.48 4.34 24.96
CA LEU A 124 -3.51 3.51 25.57
C LEU A 124 -3.33 3.40 27.09
N PRO A 125 -4.40 3.18 27.86
CA PRO A 125 -4.25 2.90 29.29
C PRO A 125 -3.48 1.60 29.56
N GLY A 126 -2.91 1.47 30.76
CA GLY A 126 -2.08 0.33 31.16
C GLY A 126 -2.82 -0.97 31.50
N SER A 127 -4.16 -1.00 31.41
CA SER A 127 -4.92 -2.21 31.74
C SER A 127 -5.10 -3.09 30.49
N PRO A 128 -5.00 -4.43 30.58
CA PRO A 128 -5.20 -5.31 29.42
C PRO A 128 -6.56 -5.13 28.74
N LYS A 129 -7.60 -4.79 29.49
CA LYS A 129 -8.94 -4.54 28.93
C LYS A 129 -8.94 -3.28 28.05
N ALA A 130 -8.42 -2.18 28.57
CA ALA A 130 -8.36 -0.92 27.82
C ALA A 130 -7.44 -1.01 26.59
N VAL A 131 -6.37 -1.82 26.65
CA VAL A 131 -5.54 -2.12 25.49
C VAL A 131 -6.35 -2.82 24.40
N ARG A 132 -7.16 -3.82 24.76
CA ARG A 132 -8.07 -4.49 23.82
C ARG A 132 -9.13 -3.54 23.26
N ASP A 133 -9.72 -2.67 24.07
CA ASP A 133 -10.66 -1.65 23.60
C ASP A 133 -9.98 -0.76 22.54
N GLY A 134 -8.73 -0.35 22.79
CA GLY A 134 -7.89 0.36 21.82
C GLY A 134 -7.63 -0.43 20.53
N MET A 135 -7.28 -1.71 20.65
CA MET A 135 -7.05 -2.60 19.51
C MET A 135 -8.29 -2.74 18.63
N THR A 136 -9.47 -2.95 19.23
CA THR A 136 -10.75 -3.04 18.52
C THR A 136 -11.02 -1.81 17.66
N VAL A 137 -10.79 -0.62 18.19
CA VAL A 137 -11.00 0.64 17.47
C VAL A 137 -9.95 0.86 16.39
N LEU A 138 -8.68 0.55 16.68
CA LEU A 138 -7.57 0.86 15.78
C LEU A 138 -7.40 -0.15 14.63
N GLU A 139 -7.80 -1.41 14.82
CA GLU A 139 -7.60 -2.49 13.85
C GLU A 139 -8.07 -2.15 12.42
N PRO A 140 -9.31 -1.66 12.18
CA PRO A 140 -9.75 -1.30 10.84
C PRO A 140 -9.14 0.02 10.33
N LEU A 141 -8.52 0.82 11.20
CA LEU A 141 -8.08 2.18 10.89
C LEU A 141 -6.58 2.25 10.51
N LEU A 142 -5.73 1.46 11.15
CA LEU A 142 -4.27 1.59 11.03
C LEU A 142 -3.79 1.52 9.57
N GLY A 143 -4.33 0.60 8.77
CA GLY A 143 -3.96 0.49 7.35
C GLY A 143 -4.22 1.79 6.60
N ALA A 144 -5.46 2.30 6.68
CA ALA A 144 -5.87 3.52 6.00
C ALA A 144 -5.13 4.77 6.49
N ILE A 145 -4.87 4.88 7.80
CA ILE A 145 -4.09 5.99 8.38
C ILE A 145 -2.69 6.03 7.79
N ILE A 146 -2.00 4.89 7.76
CA ILE A 146 -0.62 4.81 7.24
C ILE A 146 -0.59 5.03 5.73
N ASP A 147 -1.54 4.49 4.99
CA ASP A 147 -1.63 4.69 3.55
C ASP A 147 -1.87 6.17 3.21
N ALA A 148 -2.82 6.82 3.89
CA ALA A 148 -3.04 8.26 3.75
C ALA A 148 -1.80 9.08 4.12
N ALA A 149 -1.10 8.73 5.21
CA ALA A 149 0.15 9.38 5.61
C ALA A 149 1.28 9.19 4.57
N ARG A 150 1.23 8.10 3.81
CA ARG A 150 2.18 7.82 2.72
C ARG A 150 1.82 8.52 1.41
N GLY A 151 0.63 9.09 1.29
CA GLY A 151 0.09 9.65 0.05
C GLY A 151 -0.61 8.60 -0.83
N ASN A 152 -0.74 7.37 -0.35
CA ASN A 152 -1.45 6.30 -1.02
C ASN A 152 -2.90 6.32 -0.52
N THR A 153 -3.83 6.97 -1.21
CA THR A 153 -5.23 6.91 -0.81
C THR A 153 -5.86 5.59 -1.25
N HIS A 154 -5.58 4.50 -0.53
CA HIS A 154 -6.37 3.27 -0.68
C HIS A 154 -7.77 3.54 -0.12
N GLN A 155 -8.76 3.72 -1.01
CA GLN A 155 -10.15 3.58 -0.62
C GLN A 155 -10.36 2.09 -0.34
N GLY A 156 -10.37 1.70 0.94
CA GLY A 156 -10.75 0.35 1.34
C GLY A 156 -12.21 0.12 0.94
N HIS A 157 -12.42 -0.46 -0.24
CA HIS A 157 -13.74 -0.71 -0.78
C HIS A 157 -14.32 -1.96 -0.12
N ASN A 158 -15.51 -1.83 0.48
CA ASN A 158 -16.20 -2.95 1.12
C ASN A 158 -16.97 -3.77 0.07
N ASP A 159 -16.24 -4.23 -0.95
CA ASP A 159 -16.84 -4.98 -2.06
C ASP A 159 -17.23 -6.40 -1.61
N PRO A 160 -18.35 -6.95 -2.09
CA PRO A 160 -18.78 -8.32 -1.80
C PRO A 160 -17.73 -9.38 -2.17
N GLU A 161 -17.81 -10.55 -1.54
CA GLU A 161 -16.89 -11.67 -1.78
C GLU A 161 -16.80 -12.06 -3.27
N TYR A 162 -17.94 -12.12 -3.98
CA TYR A 162 -17.96 -12.45 -5.42
C TYR A 162 -17.18 -11.45 -6.30
N VAL A 163 -16.97 -10.21 -5.82
CA VAL A 163 -16.13 -9.21 -6.50
C VAL A 163 -14.67 -9.52 -6.25
N ARG A 164 -14.30 -9.80 -4.99
CA ARG A 164 -12.92 -10.13 -4.58
C ARG A 164 -12.40 -11.40 -5.27
N GLU A 165 -13.26 -12.40 -5.47
CA GLU A 165 -12.92 -13.62 -6.21
C GLU A 165 -12.56 -13.37 -7.68
N GLN A 166 -12.88 -12.18 -8.22
CA GLN A 166 -12.67 -11.82 -9.62
C GLN A 166 -11.46 -10.90 -9.84
N THR A 167 -10.92 -10.29 -8.78
CA THR A 167 -9.75 -9.39 -8.83
C THR A 167 -8.45 -10.12 -8.47
N GLY A 168 -7.30 -9.46 -8.60
CA GLY A 168 -5.98 -10.05 -8.36
C GLY A 168 -5.58 -11.07 -9.44
N LYS A 169 -6.14 -10.96 -10.65
CA LYS A 169 -5.98 -11.94 -11.72
C LYS A 169 -5.22 -11.37 -12.91
N VAL A 170 -4.31 -12.17 -13.45
CA VAL A 170 -3.75 -11.97 -14.80
C VAL A 170 -4.65 -12.70 -15.79
N ILE A 171 -5.34 -11.95 -16.63
CA ILE A 171 -6.23 -12.48 -17.67
C ILE A 171 -5.42 -12.94 -18.87
N ALA A 172 -4.42 -12.14 -19.26
CA ALA A 172 -3.43 -12.54 -20.25
C ALA A 172 -2.12 -11.77 -20.10
N ALA A 173 -1.04 -12.40 -20.56
CA ALA A 173 0.30 -11.83 -20.74
C ALA A 173 0.86 -12.45 -22.01
N ARG A 174 0.82 -11.74 -23.14
CA ARG A 174 1.07 -12.32 -24.48
C ARG A 174 2.10 -11.50 -25.26
N ILE A 175 2.94 -12.19 -26.02
CA ILE A 175 3.71 -11.60 -27.11
C ILE A 175 3.32 -12.34 -28.39
N SER A 176 2.95 -11.62 -29.45
CA SER A 176 2.58 -12.25 -30.72
C SER A 176 2.99 -11.40 -31.92
N ASP A 177 3.06 -11.99 -33.10
CA ASP A 177 3.26 -11.27 -34.38
C ASP A 177 1.94 -10.80 -35.01
N SER A 178 0.81 -11.22 -34.43
CA SER A 178 -0.53 -10.94 -34.94
C SER A 178 -1.08 -9.61 -34.39
N PRO A 179 -2.01 -8.96 -35.12
CA PRO A 179 -2.69 -7.75 -34.63
C PRO A 179 -3.39 -7.97 -33.28
N ILE A 180 -3.29 -6.99 -32.38
CA ILE A 180 -3.94 -7.04 -31.07
C ILE A 180 -5.40 -6.58 -31.21
N ASP A 181 -6.35 -7.43 -30.85
CA ASP A 181 -7.77 -7.06 -30.74
C ASP A 181 -8.04 -6.43 -29.34
N ALA A 182 -7.99 -5.11 -29.29
CA ALA A 182 -8.20 -4.35 -28.07
C ALA A 182 -9.63 -4.51 -27.49
N GLU A 183 -10.63 -4.69 -28.35
CA GLU A 183 -12.02 -4.86 -27.92
C GLU A 183 -12.22 -6.26 -27.31
N HIS A 184 -11.59 -7.29 -27.88
CA HIS A 184 -11.55 -8.62 -27.27
C HIS A 184 -10.85 -8.61 -25.92
N ALA A 185 -9.66 -8.03 -25.82
CA ALA A 185 -8.93 -7.90 -24.55
C ALA A 185 -9.76 -7.16 -23.49
N ARG A 186 -10.47 -6.09 -23.89
CA ARG A 186 -11.41 -5.37 -23.03
C ARG A 186 -12.54 -6.28 -22.54
N ARG A 187 -13.18 -7.05 -23.42
CA ARG A 187 -14.27 -7.98 -23.04
C ARG A 187 -13.82 -9.11 -22.13
N GLU A 188 -12.63 -9.67 -22.34
CA GLU A 188 -12.09 -10.72 -21.47
C GLU A 188 -11.73 -10.20 -20.08
N THR A 189 -11.25 -8.97 -20.00
CA THR A 189 -10.79 -8.36 -18.75
C THR A 189 -11.96 -7.81 -17.93
N ALA A 190 -12.98 -7.26 -18.58
CA ALA A 190 -14.17 -6.76 -17.91
C ALA A 190 -15.08 -7.89 -17.42
N THR A 191 -15.78 -7.66 -16.32
CA THR A 191 -16.93 -8.48 -15.90
C THR A 191 -18.03 -7.58 -15.34
N PRO A 192 -19.26 -8.08 -15.11
CA PRO A 192 -20.32 -7.29 -14.49
C PRO A 192 -19.95 -6.72 -13.11
N ALA A 193 -18.94 -7.26 -12.44
CA ALA A 193 -18.43 -6.77 -11.15
C ALA A 193 -17.46 -5.58 -11.30
N MET A 194 -16.94 -5.30 -12.49
CA MET A 194 -15.95 -4.25 -12.73
C MET A 194 -16.65 -2.95 -13.15
N GLY A 195 -16.70 -1.97 -12.25
CA GLY A 195 -17.29 -0.65 -12.52
C GLY A 195 -16.39 0.27 -13.34
N ALA A 196 -15.10 -0.07 -13.49
CA ALA A 196 -14.15 0.67 -14.30
C ALA A 196 -13.27 -0.25 -15.13
N VAL A 197 -13.01 0.15 -16.37
CA VAL A 197 -12.04 -0.49 -17.27
C VAL A 197 -11.18 0.61 -17.87
N VAL A 198 -9.87 0.49 -17.69
CA VAL A 198 -8.88 1.40 -18.25
C VAL A 198 -8.09 0.64 -19.31
N THR A 199 -8.04 1.20 -20.51
CA THR A 199 -7.27 0.67 -21.63
C THR A 199 -6.17 1.66 -21.96
N PHE A 200 -4.92 1.20 -21.95
CA PHE A 200 -3.78 1.91 -22.49
C PHE A 200 -3.39 1.27 -23.82
N ASP A 201 -3.22 2.11 -24.84
CA ASP A 201 -2.89 1.71 -26.21
C ASP A 201 -1.60 2.42 -26.66
N GLY A 202 -0.54 1.65 -26.82
CA GLY A 202 0.75 2.05 -27.37
C GLY A 202 0.69 2.04 -28.90
N VAL A 203 0.16 3.11 -29.48
CA VAL A 203 -0.02 3.26 -30.93
C VAL A 203 1.26 3.76 -31.60
N VAL A 204 1.58 3.19 -32.76
CA VAL A 204 2.68 3.68 -33.62
C VAL A 204 2.36 5.07 -34.15
N ARG A 205 3.24 6.03 -33.85
CA ARG A 205 3.16 7.42 -34.31
C ARG A 205 4.01 7.64 -35.56
N ASP A 206 3.72 8.70 -36.29
CA ASP A 206 4.46 9.12 -37.49
C ASP A 206 5.78 9.87 -37.18
N HIS A 207 6.14 10.00 -35.90
CA HIS A 207 7.36 10.67 -35.47
C HIS A 207 7.94 10.07 -34.17
N ASP A 208 9.26 10.19 -34.01
CA ASP A 208 9.97 9.89 -32.78
C ASP A 208 11.21 10.78 -32.64
N GLY A 209 11.47 11.33 -31.46
CA GLY A 209 12.64 12.21 -31.24
C GLY A 209 12.73 13.46 -32.13
N GLY A 210 11.62 13.88 -32.75
CA GLY A 210 11.58 15.01 -33.71
C GLY A 210 11.79 14.61 -35.18
N GLU A 211 12.02 13.32 -35.46
CA GLU A 211 12.23 12.79 -36.80
C GLU A 211 10.97 12.08 -37.32
N ALA A 212 10.76 12.09 -38.65
CA ALA A 212 9.63 11.43 -39.29
C ALA A 212 9.90 9.92 -39.48
N VAL A 213 9.01 9.09 -38.96
CA VAL A 213 9.07 7.61 -39.02
C VAL A 213 8.17 7.10 -40.14
N ALA A 214 8.64 6.13 -40.93
CA ALA A 214 7.85 5.51 -41.99
C ALA A 214 7.14 4.23 -41.50
N ASP A 215 7.90 3.38 -40.83
CA ASP A 215 7.46 2.12 -40.24
C ASP A 215 8.39 1.72 -39.10
N LEU A 216 7.95 0.76 -38.29
CA LEU A 216 8.78 0.16 -37.24
C LEU A 216 8.61 -1.35 -37.20
N THR A 217 9.62 -2.02 -36.70
CA THR A 217 9.62 -3.45 -36.42
C THR A 217 9.95 -3.68 -34.96
N TYR A 218 9.12 -4.45 -34.27
CA TYR A 218 9.43 -4.90 -32.91
C TYR A 218 10.01 -6.31 -32.93
N THR A 219 11.11 -6.51 -32.20
CA THR A 219 11.68 -7.84 -31.94
C THR A 219 11.66 -8.09 -30.45
N ALA A 220 11.50 -9.35 -30.04
CA ALA A 220 11.44 -9.73 -28.64
C ALA A 220 12.47 -10.82 -28.34
N HIS A 221 13.05 -10.77 -27.14
CA HIS A 221 13.89 -11.87 -26.65
C HIS A 221 13.06 -13.16 -26.56
N PRO A 222 13.64 -14.36 -26.77
CA PRO A 222 12.92 -15.62 -26.58
C PRO A 222 12.23 -15.75 -25.20
N ASP A 223 12.83 -15.15 -24.16
CA ASP A 223 12.27 -15.15 -22.80
C ASP A 223 11.29 -14.01 -22.52
N ALA A 224 11.06 -13.08 -23.46
CA ALA A 224 10.26 -11.89 -23.22
C ALA A 224 8.84 -12.22 -22.74
N GLU A 225 8.22 -13.29 -23.27
CA GLU A 225 6.88 -13.67 -22.81
C GLU A 225 6.89 -14.21 -21.37
N ASN A 226 7.94 -14.92 -20.97
CA ASN A 226 8.09 -15.38 -19.58
C ASN A 226 8.26 -14.18 -18.64
N VAL A 227 9.10 -13.21 -19.00
CA VAL A 227 9.28 -11.97 -18.23
C VAL A 227 7.97 -11.17 -18.16
N MET A 228 7.23 -11.06 -19.28
CA MET A 228 5.91 -10.42 -19.31
C MET A 228 4.94 -11.10 -18.31
N ARG A 229 4.93 -12.43 -18.23
CA ARG A 229 4.10 -13.16 -17.27
C ARG A 229 4.50 -12.87 -15.82
N GLU A 230 5.80 -12.85 -15.52
CA GLU A 230 6.32 -12.54 -14.18
C GLU A 230 5.97 -11.12 -13.74
N VAL A 231 6.15 -10.14 -14.64
CA VAL A 231 5.75 -8.74 -14.42
C VAL A 231 4.25 -8.65 -14.15
N CYS A 232 3.41 -9.25 -15.01
CA CYS A 232 1.96 -9.25 -14.79
C CYS A 232 1.57 -9.89 -13.45
N GLN A 233 2.18 -11.02 -13.08
CA GLN A 233 1.89 -11.68 -11.80
C GLN A 233 2.24 -10.79 -10.61
N ARG A 234 3.42 -10.15 -10.65
CA ARG A 234 3.85 -9.22 -9.60
C ARG A 234 2.92 -8.01 -9.50
N ILE A 235 2.57 -7.39 -10.63
CA ILE A 235 1.67 -6.23 -10.66
C ILE A 235 0.26 -6.62 -10.18
N ALA A 236 -0.26 -7.79 -10.55
CA ALA A 236 -1.55 -8.27 -10.05
C ALA A 236 -1.54 -8.48 -8.52
N ALA A 237 -0.41 -8.92 -7.95
CA ALA A 237 -0.26 -9.07 -6.50
C ALA A 237 -0.14 -7.71 -5.78
N GLU A 238 0.49 -6.71 -6.40
CA GLU A 238 0.59 -5.34 -5.88
C GLU A 238 -0.74 -4.57 -6.02
N HIS A 239 -1.57 -4.95 -6.99
CA HIS A 239 -2.88 -4.37 -7.28
C HIS A 239 -4.01 -5.41 -7.18
N PRO A 240 -4.27 -5.98 -5.98
CA PRO A 240 -5.18 -7.12 -5.80
C PRO A 240 -6.66 -6.80 -6.07
N ASN A 241 -7.02 -5.52 -6.18
CA ASN A 241 -8.38 -5.05 -6.52
C ASN A 241 -8.61 -4.92 -8.03
N ALA A 242 -7.58 -5.16 -8.84
CA ALA A 242 -7.66 -5.10 -10.29
C ALA A 242 -7.43 -6.47 -10.91
N ARG A 243 -7.94 -6.64 -12.13
CA ARG A 243 -7.56 -7.73 -13.02
C ARG A 243 -7.00 -7.15 -14.29
N ILE A 244 -5.93 -7.76 -14.79
CA ILE A 244 -5.06 -7.13 -15.78
C ILE A 244 -4.82 -8.02 -16.99
N TYR A 245 -4.62 -7.38 -18.14
CA TYR A 245 -4.27 -7.98 -19.42
C TYR A 245 -3.13 -7.16 -20.03
N ALA A 246 -2.09 -7.83 -20.51
CA ALA A 246 -1.03 -7.22 -21.29
C ALA A 246 -0.76 -8.01 -22.57
N ALA A 247 -0.62 -7.31 -23.69
CA ALA A 247 -0.17 -7.89 -24.94
C ALA A 247 0.79 -6.96 -25.68
N HIS A 248 1.84 -7.53 -26.26
CA HIS A 248 2.74 -6.80 -27.15
C HIS A 248 2.82 -7.47 -28.52
N ARG A 249 2.80 -6.66 -29.57
CA ARG A 249 2.95 -7.10 -30.96
C ARG A 249 4.41 -7.01 -31.40
N THR A 250 4.88 -8.04 -32.08
CA THR A 250 6.20 -8.13 -32.72
C THR A 250 6.04 -8.21 -34.23
N GLY A 251 7.15 -8.14 -34.97
CA GLY A 251 7.15 -8.06 -36.42
C GLY A 251 6.94 -6.62 -36.91
N PRO A 252 6.60 -6.44 -38.20
CA PRO A 252 6.44 -5.12 -38.82
C PRO A 252 5.09 -4.47 -38.45
N LEU A 253 5.12 -3.17 -38.16
CA LEU A 253 3.95 -2.35 -37.85
C LEU A 253 3.97 -1.04 -38.65
N THR A 254 2.79 -0.59 -39.02
CA THR A 254 2.58 0.71 -39.68
C THR A 254 2.04 1.75 -38.71
N ILE A 255 2.13 3.03 -39.09
CA ILE A 255 1.54 4.14 -38.33
C ILE A 255 0.05 3.86 -38.06
N GLY A 256 -0.36 4.02 -36.81
CA GLY A 256 -1.71 3.74 -36.34
C GLY A 256 -1.92 2.32 -35.77
N ASP A 257 -0.97 1.40 -35.94
CA ASP A 257 -1.07 0.06 -35.34
C ASP A 257 -0.86 0.11 -33.82
N THR A 258 -1.59 -0.72 -33.08
CA THR A 258 -1.33 -1.00 -31.66
C THR A 258 -0.14 -1.94 -31.51
N ALA A 259 0.94 -1.44 -30.91
CA ALA A 259 2.12 -2.22 -30.59
C ALA A 259 2.05 -2.85 -29.20
N PHE A 260 1.48 -2.12 -28.23
CA PHE A 260 1.46 -2.54 -26.84
C PHE A 260 0.11 -2.18 -26.21
N LEU A 261 -0.59 -3.18 -25.69
CA LEU A 261 -1.89 -3.00 -25.05
C LEU A 261 -1.81 -3.40 -23.58
N VAL A 262 -2.38 -2.55 -22.73
CA VAL A 262 -2.69 -2.86 -21.33
C VAL A 262 -4.17 -2.63 -21.09
N VAL A 263 -4.84 -3.58 -20.45
CA VAL A 263 -6.20 -3.40 -19.93
C VAL A 263 -6.18 -3.73 -18.44
N ALA A 264 -6.72 -2.83 -17.62
CA ALA A 264 -7.00 -3.11 -16.21
C ALA A 264 -8.47 -2.84 -15.92
N ALA A 265 -9.13 -3.80 -15.28
CA ALA A 265 -10.50 -3.64 -14.81
C ALA A 265 -10.56 -3.78 -13.29
N ALA A 266 -11.39 -2.96 -12.65
CA ALA A 266 -11.62 -3.00 -11.22
C ALA A 266 -13.04 -2.56 -10.90
N ALA A 267 -13.52 -2.87 -9.69
CA ALA A 267 -14.80 -2.34 -9.20
C ALA A 267 -14.78 -0.80 -9.14
N HIS A 268 -13.62 -0.22 -8.81
CA HIS A 268 -13.46 1.22 -8.60
C HIS A 268 -12.41 1.81 -9.53
N ARG A 269 -12.68 3.02 -10.04
CA ARG A 269 -11.82 3.68 -11.04
C ARG A 269 -10.37 3.87 -10.59
N HIS A 270 -10.15 4.14 -9.31
CA HIS A 270 -8.81 4.39 -8.77
C HIS A 270 -7.92 3.16 -8.94
N ASP A 271 -8.41 1.98 -8.53
CA ASP A 271 -7.68 0.73 -8.67
C ASP A 271 -7.36 0.41 -10.14
N ALA A 272 -8.32 0.64 -11.06
CA ALA A 272 -8.11 0.40 -12.49
C ALA A 272 -7.03 1.32 -13.10
N PHE A 273 -7.07 2.62 -12.80
CA PHE A 273 -6.05 3.57 -13.29
C PHE A 273 -4.65 3.24 -12.76
N HIS A 274 -4.55 2.98 -11.46
CA HIS A 274 -3.26 2.66 -10.84
C HIS A 274 -2.67 1.36 -11.37
N ALA A 275 -3.48 0.31 -11.51
CA ALA A 275 -3.02 -0.96 -12.06
C ALA A 275 -2.60 -0.84 -13.53
N ALA A 276 -3.37 -0.11 -14.36
CA ALA A 276 -3.02 0.10 -15.77
C ALA A 276 -1.70 0.86 -15.93
N SER A 277 -1.50 1.94 -15.16
CA SER A 277 -0.26 2.72 -15.19
C SER A 277 0.94 1.89 -14.74
N ALA A 278 0.84 1.23 -13.58
CA ALA A 278 1.92 0.43 -13.03
C ALA A 278 2.31 -0.72 -13.96
N LEU A 279 1.32 -1.38 -14.58
CA LEU A 279 1.58 -2.44 -15.56
C LEU A 279 2.28 -1.91 -16.82
N ALA A 280 1.81 -0.79 -17.37
CA ALA A 280 2.41 -0.21 -18.57
C ALA A 280 3.86 0.20 -18.35
N ASP A 281 4.16 0.81 -17.19
CA ASP A 281 5.51 1.23 -16.83
C ASP A 281 6.43 0.03 -16.57
N ALA A 282 5.98 -0.96 -15.81
CA ALA A 282 6.77 -2.16 -15.50
C ALA A 282 7.09 -2.98 -16.75
N VAL A 283 6.12 -3.16 -17.66
CA VAL A 283 6.35 -3.89 -18.91
C VAL A 283 7.39 -3.19 -19.77
N LYS A 284 7.30 -1.86 -19.91
CA LYS A 284 8.27 -1.07 -20.68
C LYS A 284 9.67 -1.08 -20.07
N ALA A 285 9.77 -1.19 -18.75
CA ALA A 285 11.04 -1.19 -18.04
C ALA A 285 11.73 -2.56 -18.04
N GLU A 286 10.97 -3.65 -17.99
CA GLU A 286 11.51 -4.97 -17.65
C GLU A 286 11.40 -5.99 -18.78
N VAL A 287 10.42 -5.88 -19.68
CA VAL A 287 10.22 -6.88 -20.73
C VAL A 287 11.17 -6.60 -21.91
N PRO A 288 12.07 -7.53 -22.27
CA PRO A 288 13.11 -7.31 -23.27
C PRO A 288 12.54 -7.34 -24.70
N ILE A 289 12.00 -6.21 -25.14
CA ILE A 289 11.46 -5.96 -26.47
C ILE A 289 12.14 -4.72 -27.07
N TRP A 290 12.61 -4.83 -28.31
CA TRP A 290 13.36 -3.80 -29.00
C TRP A 290 12.58 -3.23 -30.17
N LYS A 291 12.66 -1.91 -30.33
CA LYS A 291 12.08 -1.19 -31.46
C LYS A 291 13.18 -0.87 -32.46
N GLU A 292 13.07 -1.40 -33.66
CA GLU A 292 13.81 -0.95 -34.84
C GLU A 292 12.90 -0.03 -35.64
N GLN A 293 13.33 1.21 -35.93
CA GLN A 293 12.53 2.17 -36.70
C GLN A 293 13.26 2.64 -37.96
N HIS A 294 12.53 2.69 -39.06
CA HIS A 294 13.01 3.21 -40.34
C HIS A 294 12.57 4.66 -40.53
N LEU A 295 13.55 5.57 -40.61
CA LEU A 295 13.32 6.98 -40.85
C LEU A 295 13.07 7.24 -42.34
N ARG A 296 12.32 8.29 -42.66
CA ARG A 296 12.00 8.65 -44.06
C ARG A 296 13.19 9.01 -44.94
N ASP A 297 14.34 9.30 -44.33
CA ASP A 297 15.60 9.58 -45.04
C ASP A 297 16.45 8.33 -45.31
N GLY A 298 15.95 7.14 -44.94
CA GLY A 298 16.61 5.85 -45.19
C GLY A 298 17.52 5.37 -44.06
N ARG A 299 17.63 6.10 -42.93
CA ARG A 299 18.39 5.66 -41.75
C ARG A 299 17.57 4.68 -40.88
N THR A 300 18.24 3.69 -40.29
CA THR A 300 17.67 2.80 -39.26
C THR A 300 18.14 3.23 -37.87
N GLN A 301 17.23 3.26 -36.91
CA GLN A 301 17.53 3.54 -35.50
C GLN A 301 16.98 2.43 -34.60
N TRP A 302 17.79 1.98 -33.65
CA TRP A 302 17.39 1.03 -32.61
C TRP A 302 17.11 1.78 -31.31
N VAL A 303 16.01 1.42 -30.64
CA VAL A 303 15.60 1.98 -29.35
C VAL A 303 15.41 0.83 -28.36
N GLY A 304 16.03 0.94 -27.17
CA GLY A 304 15.91 -0.04 -26.08
C GLY A 304 17.09 -1.03 -25.91
N ILE A 305 18.29 -0.71 -26.42
CA ILE A 305 19.49 -1.58 -26.35
C ILE A 305 20.46 -1.20 -25.22
N GLU A 306 20.20 -0.13 -24.46
CA GLU A 306 21.05 0.30 -23.32
C GLU A 306 20.80 -0.49 -22.03
#